data_AF-A0A9W8J6X0-F1
#
_entry.id   AF-A0A9W8J6X0-F1
#
_cell.length_a   1.000
_cell.length_b   1.000
_cell.length_c   1.000
_cell.angle_alpha   90.00
_cell.angle_beta   90.00
_cell.angle_gamma   90.00
#
_symmetry.space_group_name_H-M   'P 1'
#
loop_
_entity.id
_entity.type
_entity.pdbx_description
1 polymer ?
#
loop_
_entity_poly.entity_id
_entity_poly.type
_entity_poly.pdbx_seq_one_letter_code
_entity_poly.pdbx_strand_id
1 'polypeptide(L)'
;MSDQKRKVTGQFNALLRYKASVDLFHVLADLGIEAALAHEGALSLHQNAPKGLREIKVVVKYQAELAMGTEDICNKVVAHPNGYRFSSKAKNGVLGLEYDPIDPFMDRKKCRVEFALSGDPFPIILEDFDEVLCIQGIPVMPVHAILLQQVLLMSESDPAKRREVSVALEQDCLDAIGDVVLEQLSPQWNSRRVLDAIKLLVLQKPGRNPSQWIKLGVNPHVFRAAGPITIATGPPLSQITARAPKTSVEDESPSPITDISLIPAQNTIPATDHGLSPAAMETAPAVPENDRVVVSLVAKVVVSALSALGFDSAIFGSTACQLYGNNRTPGDLDILVLPPEPFHQDQEWIKQQIVNRYPAHFTLRPGKTPGATYRVLFYKFGYGIPVPSVFAGARECKIDILLPGIMDLPRLSSSDIVWRENLPVVPFLTLVVQKLQGWGDHLESSESHKFKKHPIDAQDVVELLSLLESLPMTSLRPWSEKSLMSDQFQDVRSASPTKYVLVTGLTFQDQLDVVGVIQTPVTGGAP
;
A
#
# COMPACT_ATOMS: atom_id res chain seq x y z
N MET A 1 17.36 -33.68 3.98
CA MET A 1 17.38 -32.56 4.96
C MET A 1 17.77 -31.20 4.36
N SER A 2 18.44 -31.13 3.20
CA SER A 2 18.89 -29.86 2.59
C SER A 2 17.75 -28.93 2.14
N ASP A 3 16.70 -29.49 1.52
CA ASP A 3 15.66 -28.67 0.87
C ASP A 3 14.68 -28.04 1.87
N GLN A 4 14.35 -28.76 2.95
CA GLN A 4 13.52 -28.21 4.02
C GLN A 4 14.21 -27.04 4.72
N LYS A 5 15.54 -27.15 4.98
CA LYS A 5 16.32 -26.06 5.57
C LYS A 5 16.40 -24.85 4.64
N ARG A 6 16.54 -25.06 3.32
CA ARG A 6 16.48 -23.99 2.31
C ARG A 6 15.12 -23.30 2.30
N LYS A 7 14.02 -24.07 2.32
CA LYS A 7 12.65 -23.53 2.31
C LYS A 7 12.37 -22.67 3.54
N VAL A 8 12.72 -23.17 4.73
CA VAL A 8 12.58 -22.41 5.99
C VAL A 8 13.43 -21.14 5.98
N THR A 9 14.67 -21.22 5.49
CA THR A 9 15.56 -20.04 5.39
C THR A 9 15.02 -19.00 4.39
N GLY A 10 14.43 -19.45 3.28
CA GLY A 10 13.80 -18.55 2.30
C GLY A 10 12.61 -17.80 2.89
N GLN A 11 11.67 -18.52 3.52
CA GLN A 11 10.51 -17.91 4.18
C GLN A 11 10.93 -16.90 5.25
N PHE A 12 11.96 -17.24 6.02
CA PHE A 12 12.54 -16.35 7.01
C PHE A 12 13.11 -15.07 6.38
N ASN A 13 13.92 -15.20 5.32
CA ASN A 13 14.50 -14.05 4.62
C ASN A 13 13.40 -13.17 4.01
N ALA A 14 12.35 -13.77 3.46
CA ALA A 14 11.22 -13.04 2.88
C ALA A 14 10.48 -12.23 3.94
N LEU A 15 10.20 -12.82 5.11
CA LEU A 15 9.60 -12.11 6.24
C LEU A 15 10.50 -10.96 6.74
N LEU A 16 11.81 -11.19 6.79
CA LEU A 16 12.77 -10.18 7.21
C LEU A 16 12.81 -8.98 6.25
N ARG A 17 12.84 -9.23 4.93
CA ARG A 17 12.73 -8.18 3.91
C ARG A 17 11.41 -7.44 4.00
N TYR A 18 10.30 -8.17 4.16
CA TYR A 18 8.97 -7.56 4.28
C TYR A 18 8.91 -6.59 5.46
N LYS A 19 9.35 -7.02 6.67
CA LYS A 19 9.40 -6.14 7.84
C LYS A 19 10.33 -4.94 7.63
N ALA A 20 11.51 -5.17 7.07
CA ALA A 20 12.46 -4.10 6.75
C ALA A 20 11.86 -3.06 5.79
N SER A 21 11.15 -3.53 4.74
CA SER A 21 10.47 -2.66 3.78
C SER A 21 9.34 -1.86 4.45
N VAL A 22 8.43 -2.52 5.19
CA VAL A 22 7.31 -1.83 5.86
C VAL A 22 7.82 -0.70 6.75
N ASP A 23 8.78 -0.99 7.63
CA ASP A 23 9.32 0.01 8.54
C ASP A 23 10.07 1.12 7.79
N LEU A 24 10.83 0.77 6.76
CA LEU A 24 11.59 1.74 5.98
C LEU A 24 10.68 2.70 5.21
N PHE A 25 9.67 2.18 4.51
CA PHE A 25 8.78 3.02 3.69
C PHE A 25 7.90 3.94 4.53
N HIS A 26 7.54 3.55 5.76
CA HIS A 26 6.94 4.49 6.72
C HIS A 26 7.89 5.65 7.05
N VAL A 27 9.14 5.36 7.38
CA VAL A 27 10.14 6.41 7.67
C VAL A 27 10.40 7.30 6.45
N LEU A 28 10.49 6.74 5.25
CA LEU A 28 10.70 7.51 4.03
C LEU A 28 9.50 8.42 3.71
N ALA A 29 8.27 7.93 3.92
CA ALA A 29 7.06 8.72 3.75
C ALA A 29 7.00 9.90 4.74
N ASP A 30 7.34 9.68 6.01
CA ASP A 30 7.41 10.73 7.04
C ASP A 30 8.46 11.81 6.69
N LEU A 31 9.54 11.40 6.00
CA LEU A 31 10.59 12.31 5.51
C LEU A 31 10.23 13.02 4.20
N GLY A 32 9.07 12.74 3.60
CA GLY A 32 8.67 13.26 2.30
C GLY A 32 9.51 12.71 1.13
N ILE A 33 10.11 11.53 1.30
CA ILE A 33 10.98 10.90 0.30
C ILE A 33 10.16 9.89 -0.49
N GLU A 34 9.92 10.19 -1.77
CA GLU A 34 9.35 9.23 -2.71
C GLU A 34 10.37 8.13 -3.04
N ALA A 35 9.99 6.88 -2.81
CA ALA A 35 10.86 5.73 -3.02
C ALA A 35 10.06 4.49 -3.40
N ALA A 36 10.72 3.51 -4.03
CA ALA A 36 10.14 2.23 -4.41
C ALA A 36 11.13 1.08 -4.23
N LEU A 37 10.61 -0.07 -3.81
CA LEU A 37 11.39 -1.30 -3.69
C LEU A 37 11.75 -1.81 -5.10
N ALA A 38 13.00 -2.22 -5.30
CA ALA A 38 13.51 -2.71 -6.57
C ALA A 38 14.19 -4.10 -6.46
N HIS A 39 14.67 -4.61 -7.59
CA HIS A 39 15.46 -5.85 -7.69
C HIS A 39 14.72 -7.09 -7.13
N GLU A 40 15.46 -8.09 -6.63
CA GLU A 40 14.92 -9.31 -6.00
C GLU A 40 13.86 -9.04 -4.92
N GLY A 41 13.99 -7.97 -4.13
CA GLY A 41 13.02 -7.62 -3.10
C GLY A 41 11.65 -7.34 -3.73
N ALA A 42 11.64 -6.49 -4.76
CA ALA A 42 10.45 -6.15 -5.52
C ALA A 42 9.86 -7.35 -6.26
N LEU A 43 10.70 -8.10 -6.99
CA LEU A 43 10.24 -9.27 -7.74
C LEU A 43 9.65 -10.34 -6.81
N SER A 44 10.21 -10.50 -5.61
CA SER A 44 9.67 -11.44 -4.62
C SER A 44 8.27 -11.08 -4.14
N LEU A 45 7.92 -9.78 -4.10
CA LEU A 45 6.57 -9.32 -3.80
C LEU A 45 5.61 -9.55 -4.99
N HIS A 46 6.03 -9.24 -6.21
CA HIS A 46 5.27 -9.53 -7.44
C HIS A 46 4.89 -11.00 -7.56
N GLN A 47 5.83 -11.89 -7.29
CA GLN A 47 5.66 -13.33 -7.45
C GLN A 47 5.09 -14.02 -6.19
N ASN A 48 4.91 -13.29 -5.08
CA ASN A 48 4.64 -13.85 -3.76
C ASN A 48 5.61 -15.00 -3.41
N ALA A 49 6.89 -14.83 -3.77
CA ALA A 49 7.89 -15.88 -3.72
C ALA A 49 8.82 -15.70 -2.51
N PRO A 50 9.07 -16.74 -1.69
CA PRO A 50 9.95 -16.62 -0.52
C PRO A 50 11.46 -16.61 -0.86
N LYS A 51 11.84 -16.46 -2.14
CA LYS A 51 13.23 -16.56 -2.59
C LYS A 51 13.97 -15.22 -2.41
N GLY A 52 15.29 -15.27 -2.23
CA GLY A 52 16.16 -14.09 -2.31
C GLY A 52 17.07 -13.87 -1.10
N LEU A 53 18.00 -12.93 -1.26
CA LEU A 53 18.98 -12.54 -0.23
C LEU A 53 18.36 -11.76 0.94
N ARG A 54 19.10 -11.57 2.03
CA ARG A 54 18.70 -10.69 3.16
C ARG A 54 19.03 -9.23 2.86
N GLU A 55 18.54 -8.76 1.73
CA GLU A 55 18.85 -7.46 1.18
C GLU A 55 17.62 -6.90 0.48
N ILE A 56 17.38 -5.62 0.67
CA ILE A 56 16.42 -4.84 -0.12
C ILE A 56 17.17 -3.71 -0.82
N LYS A 57 16.79 -3.46 -2.07
CA LYS A 57 17.25 -2.31 -2.84
C LYS A 57 16.10 -1.35 -3.00
N VAL A 58 16.34 -0.07 -2.74
CA VAL A 58 15.32 0.98 -2.78
C VAL A 58 15.77 2.04 -3.76
N VAL A 59 14.96 2.28 -4.78
CA VAL A 59 15.14 3.40 -5.71
C VAL A 59 14.41 4.60 -5.12
N VAL A 60 15.11 5.71 -4.99
CA VAL A 60 14.62 6.97 -4.43
C VAL A 60 14.50 7.96 -5.58
N LYS A 61 13.35 8.63 -5.68
CA LYS A 61 13.12 9.65 -6.70
C LYS A 61 14.07 10.81 -6.46
N TYR A 62 14.96 11.06 -7.42
CA TYR A 62 15.83 12.21 -7.38
C TYR A 62 14.99 13.48 -7.56
N GLN A 63 15.05 14.35 -6.57
CA GLN A 63 14.49 15.70 -6.64
C GLN A 63 15.66 16.68 -6.56
N ALA A 64 15.89 17.40 -7.65
CA ALA A 64 17.01 18.35 -7.76
C ALA A 64 17.02 19.39 -6.61
N GLU A 65 15.83 19.75 -6.12
CA GLU A 65 15.63 20.70 -5.03
C GLU A 65 16.13 20.20 -3.67
N LEU A 66 16.13 18.87 -3.45
CA LEU A 66 16.56 18.30 -2.18
C LEU A 66 18.08 18.12 -2.09
N ALA A 67 18.79 18.09 -3.23
CA ALA A 67 20.24 17.84 -3.34
C ALA A 67 20.75 16.72 -2.42
N MET A 68 19.92 15.69 -2.19
CA MET A 68 20.11 14.72 -1.12
C MET A 68 20.83 13.48 -1.67
N GLY A 69 22.03 13.21 -1.16
CA GLY A 69 22.76 11.99 -1.47
C GLY A 69 22.19 10.77 -0.75
N THR A 70 22.62 9.57 -1.16
CA THR A 70 22.28 8.33 -0.44
C THR A 70 22.78 8.33 1.00
N GLU A 71 23.88 9.03 1.27
CA GLU A 71 24.41 9.22 2.62
C GLU A 71 23.47 10.07 3.50
N ASP A 72 22.96 11.17 2.96
CA ASP A 72 22.01 12.03 3.65
C ASP A 72 20.71 11.28 3.95
N ILE A 73 20.21 10.48 3.00
CA ILE A 73 19.03 9.62 3.20
C ILE A 73 19.29 8.64 4.34
N CYS A 74 20.42 7.94 4.34
CA CYS A 74 20.76 7.01 5.42
C CYS A 74 20.79 7.71 6.80
N ASN A 75 21.43 8.88 6.87
CA ASN A 75 21.54 9.65 8.10
C ASN A 75 20.16 10.13 8.59
N LYS A 76 19.29 10.59 7.69
CA LYS A 76 17.91 10.97 8.02
C LYS A 76 17.07 9.79 8.50
N VAL A 77 17.19 8.63 7.85
CA VAL A 77 16.47 7.42 8.27
C VAL A 77 16.89 7.00 9.68
N VAL A 78 18.18 6.99 10.00
CA VAL A 78 18.67 6.63 11.34
C VAL A 78 18.29 7.67 12.39
N ALA A 79 18.29 8.95 12.04
CA ALA A 79 17.92 10.04 12.95
C ALA A 79 16.41 10.15 13.19
N HIS A 80 15.57 9.51 12.36
CA HIS A 80 14.13 9.56 12.48
C HIS A 80 13.64 8.88 13.79
N PRO A 81 12.61 9.40 14.49
CA PRO A 81 12.10 8.79 15.73
C PRO A 81 11.68 7.32 15.57
N ASN A 82 11.13 6.96 14.40
CA ASN A 82 10.77 5.59 14.04
C ASN A 82 11.92 4.81 13.35
N GLY A 83 13.07 5.45 13.16
CA GLY A 83 14.25 4.94 12.48
C GLY A 83 15.18 4.08 13.32
N TYR A 84 14.90 3.94 14.63
CA TYR A 84 15.76 3.25 15.60
C TYR A 84 16.08 1.78 15.28
N ARG A 85 15.34 1.17 14.34
CA ARG A 85 15.60 -0.19 13.83
C ARG A 85 16.66 -0.23 12.73
N PHE A 86 17.08 0.92 12.23
CA PHE A 86 18.09 1.05 11.19
C PHE A 86 19.40 1.55 11.79
N SER A 87 20.50 1.00 11.29
CA SER A 87 21.85 1.43 11.66
C SER A 87 22.69 1.63 10.41
N SER A 88 23.45 2.72 10.37
CA SER A 88 24.35 2.99 9.25
C SER A 88 25.51 2.01 9.25
N LYS A 89 25.83 1.46 8.07
CA LYS A 89 26.98 0.59 7.88
C LYS A 89 27.66 0.87 6.54
N ALA A 90 28.92 1.26 6.61
CA ALA A 90 29.76 1.36 5.42
C ALA A 90 30.32 -0.02 5.05
N LYS A 91 30.23 -0.40 3.78
CA LYS A 91 30.91 -1.57 3.24
C LYS A 91 31.57 -1.20 1.91
N ASN A 92 32.89 -1.37 1.83
CA ASN A 92 33.68 -1.01 0.65
C ASN A 92 33.51 0.47 0.22
N GLY A 93 33.35 1.37 1.19
CA GLY A 93 33.13 2.80 0.92
C GLY A 93 31.70 3.16 0.47
N VAL A 94 30.80 2.19 0.33
CA VAL A 94 29.38 2.46 0.06
C VAL A 94 28.62 2.43 1.38
N LEU A 95 27.98 3.54 1.73
CA LEU A 95 27.09 3.63 2.88
C LEU A 95 25.76 2.93 2.57
N GLY A 96 25.29 2.11 3.49
CA GLY A 96 23.94 1.56 3.46
C GLY A 96 23.38 1.42 4.88
N LEU A 97 22.16 0.89 5.00
CA LEU A 97 21.56 0.60 6.29
C LEU A 97 21.56 -0.91 6.58
N GLU A 98 21.61 -1.24 7.87
CA GLU A 98 21.20 -2.54 8.38
C GLU A 98 19.94 -2.38 9.22
N TYR A 99 18.90 -3.10 8.85
CA TYR A 99 17.68 -3.27 9.61
C TYR A 99 17.85 -4.38 10.65
N ASP A 100 17.60 -4.05 11.92
CA ASP A 100 17.64 -4.96 13.06
C ASP A 100 16.22 -5.26 13.58
N PRO A 101 15.67 -6.46 13.33
CA PRO A 101 14.36 -6.80 13.82
C PRO A 101 14.37 -6.98 15.34
N ILE A 102 13.49 -6.27 16.06
CA ILE A 102 13.29 -6.45 17.52
C ILE A 102 12.77 -7.86 17.86
N ASP A 103 12.20 -8.54 16.87
CA ASP A 103 11.57 -9.84 17.03
C ASP A 103 12.57 -10.92 17.51
N PRO A 104 12.39 -11.50 18.71
CA PRO A 104 13.30 -12.51 19.25
C PRO A 104 13.34 -13.78 18.42
N PHE A 105 12.33 -14.05 17.58
CA PHE A 105 12.32 -15.18 16.66
C PHE A 105 13.22 -14.96 15.44
N MET A 106 13.70 -13.74 15.21
CA MET A 106 14.52 -13.38 14.04
C MET A 106 16.03 -13.64 14.19
N ASP A 107 16.46 -14.35 15.23
CA ASP A 107 17.82 -14.93 15.35
C ASP A 107 18.95 -13.90 15.12
N ARG A 108 18.68 -12.62 15.46
CA ARG A 108 19.55 -11.44 15.22
C ARG A 108 20.01 -11.27 13.76
N LYS A 109 19.27 -11.81 12.80
CA LYS A 109 19.59 -11.70 11.38
C LYS A 109 19.17 -10.31 10.90
N LYS A 110 20.16 -9.58 10.39
CA LYS A 110 19.94 -8.23 9.84
C LYS A 110 19.57 -8.29 8.37
N CYS A 111 18.76 -7.34 7.93
CA CYS A 111 18.51 -7.08 6.51
C CYS A 111 19.39 -5.91 6.06
N ARG A 112 20.10 -6.06 4.95
CA ARG A 112 20.80 -4.94 4.33
C ARG A 112 19.80 -4.09 3.52
N VAL A 113 19.94 -2.78 3.56
CA VAL A 113 19.23 -1.83 2.71
C VAL A 113 20.27 -1.07 1.89
N GLU A 114 20.07 -1.04 0.58
CA GLU A 114 20.88 -0.27 -0.35
C GLU A 114 19.98 0.72 -1.10
N PHE A 115 20.38 2.00 -1.10
CA PHE A 115 19.68 3.05 -1.83
C PHE A 115 20.31 3.30 -3.19
N ALA A 116 19.46 3.67 -4.13
CA ALA A 116 19.77 4.08 -5.47
C ALA A 116 18.98 5.36 -5.77
N LEU A 117 19.62 6.41 -6.29
CA LEU A 117 18.89 7.59 -6.76
C LEU A 117 18.39 7.34 -8.18
N SER A 118 17.19 7.80 -8.54
CA SER A 118 16.79 7.83 -9.95
C SER A 118 17.69 8.80 -10.72
N GLY A 119 18.01 8.49 -11.98
CA GLY A 119 18.78 9.37 -12.86
C GLY A 119 20.30 9.11 -12.97
N ASP A 120 20.99 8.47 -12.01
CA ASP A 120 22.44 8.18 -12.17
C ASP A 120 22.95 7.00 -11.30
N PRO A 121 23.48 5.88 -11.87
CA PRO A 121 23.48 5.44 -13.28
C PRO A 121 22.13 4.86 -13.73
N PHE A 122 21.09 5.04 -12.91
CA PHE A 122 19.75 4.53 -13.17
C PHE A 122 19.17 5.24 -14.39
N PRO A 123 18.68 4.48 -15.39
CA PRO A 123 18.11 5.10 -16.56
C PRO A 123 16.94 5.99 -16.15
N ILE A 124 16.86 7.15 -16.80
CA ILE A 124 15.82 8.22 -16.79
C ILE A 124 14.36 7.71 -16.80
N ILE A 125 14.17 6.42 -17.09
CA ILE A 125 12.91 5.72 -17.25
C ILE A 125 12.06 5.73 -15.97
N LEU A 126 12.66 6.09 -14.83
CA LEU A 126 12.01 6.19 -13.52
C LEU A 126 11.99 7.62 -12.98
N GLU A 127 12.14 8.63 -13.83
CA GLU A 127 11.89 10.02 -13.40
C GLU A 127 10.43 10.18 -12.96
N ASP A 128 9.53 9.47 -13.63
CA ASP A 128 8.12 9.46 -13.30
C ASP A 128 7.80 8.24 -12.42
N PHE A 129 7.60 8.49 -11.13
CA PHE A 129 7.21 7.46 -10.16
C PHE A 129 5.73 7.06 -10.29
N ASP A 130 5.02 7.58 -11.30
CA ASP A 130 3.62 7.28 -11.61
C ASP A 130 3.35 5.79 -11.90
N GLU A 131 4.36 5.04 -12.36
CA GLU A 131 4.24 3.59 -12.60
C GLU A 131 4.52 2.73 -11.36
N VAL A 132 4.86 3.33 -10.21
CA VAL A 132 5.14 2.58 -8.98
C VAL A 132 3.86 1.91 -8.47
N LEU A 133 3.95 0.60 -8.27
CA LEU A 133 2.83 -0.21 -7.80
C LEU A 133 2.86 -0.29 -6.28
N CYS A 134 1.70 -0.36 -5.63
CA CYS A 134 1.64 -0.63 -4.20
C CYS A 134 1.26 -2.11 -3.96
N ILE A 135 2.20 -2.91 -3.47
CA ILE A 135 1.97 -4.34 -3.15
C ILE A 135 2.10 -4.51 -1.65
N GLN A 136 1.02 -4.93 -0.98
CA GLN A 136 0.97 -5.09 0.48
C GLN A 136 1.36 -3.81 1.26
N GLY A 137 0.99 -2.64 0.74
CA GLY A 137 1.31 -1.34 1.34
C GLY A 137 2.74 -0.86 1.10
N ILE A 138 3.54 -1.60 0.33
CA ILE A 138 4.92 -1.23 -0.01
C ILE A 138 4.92 -0.70 -1.45
N PRO A 139 5.51 0.48 -1.72
CA PRO A 139 5.78 0.93 -3.07
C PRO A 139 6.83 0.02 -3.74
N VAL A 140 6.52 -0.52 -4.92
CA VAL A 140 7.30 -1.53 -5.63
C VAL A 140 7.44 -1.15 -7.10
N MET A 141 8.67 -1.22 -7.60
CA MET A 141 8.98 -1.07 -9.02
C MET A 141 8.23 -2.10 -9.87
N PRO A 142 7.61 -1.72 -11.00
CA PRO A 142 7.00 -2.69 -11.89
C PRO A 142 8.05 -3.63 -12.51
N VAL A 143 7.64 -4.84 -12.88
CA VAL A 143 8.56 -5.92 -13.30
C VAL A 143 9.42 -5.52 -14.50
N HIS A 144 8.85 -4.79 -15.47
CA HIS A 144 9.62 -4.31 -16.64
C HIS A 144 10.70 -3.32 -16.24
N ALA A 145 10.44 -2.41 -15.31
CA ALA A 145 11.46 -1.50 -14.80
C ALA A 145 12.60 -2.25 -14.11
N ILE A 146 12.30 -3.30 -13.33
CA ILE A 146 13.30 -4.15 -12.69
C ILE A 146 14.16 -4.86 -13.75
N LEU A 147 13.55 -5.45 -14.79
CA LEU A 147 14.26 -6.11 -15.88
C LEU A 147 15.19 -5.14 -16.60
N LEU A 148 14.68 -3.96 -16.92
CA LEU A 148 15.39 -2.91 -17.65
C LEU A 148 16.61 -2.39 -16.89
N GLN A 149 16.43 -2.14 -15.59
CA GLN A 149 17.52 -1.83 -14.67
C GLN A 149 18.59 -2.94 -14.71
N GLN A 150 18.17 -4.20 -14.66
CA GLN A 150 19.10 -5.32 -14.66
C GLN A 150 19.88 -5.41 -15.99
N VAL A 151 19.20 -5.22 -17.12
CA VAL A 151 19.77 -5.23 -18.46
C VAL A 151 20.90 -4.20 -18.58
N LEU A 152 20.65 -2.97 -18.11
CA LEU A 152 21.61 -1.88 -18.19
C LEU A 152 22.80 -2.09 -17.25
N LEU A 153 22.55 -2.46 -15.99
CA LEU A 153 23.62 -2.75 -15.02
C LEU A 153 24.58 -3.84 -15.51
N MET A 154 24.04 -4.88 -16.15
CA MET A 154 24.88 -5.92 -16.72
C MET A 154 25.70 -5.44 -17.92
N SER A 155 25.20 -4.49 -18.71
CA SER A 155 25.93 -3.97 -19.87
C SER A 155 27.15 -3.12 -19.48
N GLU A 156 27.07 -2.39 -18.37
CA GLU A 156 28.12 -1.48 -17.89
C GLU A 156 29.17 -2.17 -17.01
N SER A 157 28.79 -3.28 -16.38
CA SER A 157 29.66 -4.00 -15.46
C SER A 157 30.78 -4.76 -16.19
N ASP A 158 32.01 -4.63 -15.68
CA ASP A 158 33.15 -5.49 -15.98
C ASP A 158 32.69 -6.97 -16.03
N PRO A 159 32.90 -7.69 -17.16
CA PRO A 159 32.52 -9.08 -17.30
C PRO A 159 32.96 -9.95 -16.10
N ALA A 160 34.12 -9.66 -15.49
CA ALA A 160 34.64 -10.38 -14.34
C ALA A 160 33.86 -10.14 -13.04
N LYS A 161 33.14 -9.02 -12.91
CA LYS A 161 32.35 -8.66 -11.73
C LYS A 161 30.88 -9.08 -11.83
N ARG A 162 30.44 -9.60 -12.98
CA ARG A 162 29.05 -10.05 -13.18
C ARG A 162 28.77 -11.29 -12.34
N ARG A 163 28.10 -11.09 -11.21
CA ARG A 163 27.66 -12.18 -10.33
C ARG A 163 26.60 -13.04 -11.02
N GLU A 164 26.67 -14.35 -10.81
CA GLU A 164 25.72 -15.36 -11.28
C GLU A 164 24.25 -15.03 -10.93
N VAL A 165 24.05 -14.40 -9.76
CA VAL A 165 22.76 -13.92 -9.23
C VAL A 165 22.01 -13.02 -10.22
N SER A 166 22.72 -12.24 -11.04
CA SER A 166 22.13 -11.34 -12.03
C SER A 166 21.38 -12.05 -13.16
N VAL A 167 21.70 -13.32 -13.44
CA VAL A 167 21.11 -14.09 -14.55
C VAL A 167 19.75 -14.65 -14.18
N ALA A 168 19.66 -15.21 -12.98
CA ALA A 168 18.41 -15.76 -12.47
C ALA A 168 17.36 -14.66 -12.38
N LEU A 169 17.72 -13.48 -11.87
CA LEU A 169 16.80 -12.35 -11.77
C LEU A 169 16.27 -11.89 -13.14
N GLU A 170 17.11 -11.84 -14.17
CA GLU A 170 16.66 -11.49 -15.52
C GLU A 170 15.64 -12.51 -16.05
N GLN A 171 15.93 -13.81 -15.92
CA GLN A 171 15.00 -14.84 -16.37
C GLN A 171 13.70 -14.80 -15.58
N ASP A 172 13.77 -14.67 -14.25
CA ASP A 172 12.59 -14.58 -13.39
C ASP A 172 11.73 -13.35 -13.75
N CYS A 173 12.34 -12.23 -14.17
CA CYS A 173 11.60 -11.07 -14.68
C CYS A 173 10.98 -11.33 -16.06
N LEU A 174 11.73 -11.93 -16.99
CA LEU A 174 11.20 -12.28 -18.32
C LEU A 174 10.01 -13.23 -18.21
N ASP A 175 10.11 -14.23 -17.33
CA ASP A 175 9.04 -15.19 -17.08
C ASP A 175 7.81 -14.51 -16.45
N ALA A 176 8.03 -13.51 -15.57
CA ALA A 176 6.96 -12.73 -14.96
C ALA A 176 6.28 -11.74 -15.92
N ILE A 177 6.99 -11.24 -16.94
CA ILE A 177 6.41 -10.39 -18.00
C ILE A 177 5.58 -11.23 -18.98
N GLY A 178 5.96 -12.48 -19.23
CA GLY A 178 5.24 -13.36 -20.14
C GLY A 178 5.38 -12.94 -21.60
N ASP A 179 4.27 -12.84 -22.31
CA ASP A 179 4.22 -12.51 -23.75
C ASP A 179 3.92 -11.02 -24.04
N VAL A 180 3.98 -10.14 -23.03
CA VAL A 180 3.72 -8.70 -23.19
C VAL A 180 4.84 -8.03 -23.98
N VAL A 181 4.48 -7.26 -25.00
CA VAL A 181 5.45 -6.52 -25.84
C VAL A 181 6.06 -5.38 -25.03
N LEU A 182 7.39 -5.34 -24.92
CA LEU A 182 8.10 -4.39 -24.05
C LEU A 182 7.85 -2.92 -24.42
N GLU A 183 7.66 -2.62 -25.70
CA GLU A 183 7.31 -1.26 -26.17
C GLU A 183 5.96 -0.76 -25.62
N GLN A 184 5.02 -1.67 -25.34
CA GLN A 184 3.74 -1.32 -24.72
C GLN A 184 3.89 -0.98 -23.24
N LEU A 185 4.97 -1.45 -22.59
CA LEU A 185 5.25 -1.18 -21.18
C LEU A 185 6.02 0.13 -21.01
N SER A 186 6.94 0.44 -21.92
CA SER A 186 7.62 1.74 -21.95
C SER A 186 8.29 1.98 -23.30
N PRO A 187 8.22 3.20 -23.87
CA PRO A 187 8.91 3.53 -25.12
C PRO A 187 10.44 3.41 -25.02
N GLN A 188 10.97 3.44 -23.80
CA GLN A 188 12.41 3.40 -23.53
C GLN A 188 13.07 2.07 -23.87
N TRP A 189 12.29 0.99 -23.99
CA TRP A 189 12.75 -0.30 -24.49
C TRP A 189 13.28 -0.24 -25.93
N ASN A 190 12.87 0.78 -26.70
CA ASN A 190 13.38 1.06 -28.04
C ASN A 190 14.54 2.06 -28.06
N SER A 191 14.98 2.55 -26.89
CA SER A 191 16.14 3.45 -26.84
C SER A 191 17.40 2.71 -27.30
N ARG A 192 18.27 3.43 -28.01
CA ARG A 192 19.51 2.85 -28.55
C ARG A 192 20.36 2.19 -27.46
N ARG A 193 20.48 2.84 -26.30
CA ARG A 193 21.22 2.36 -25.13
C ARG A 193 20.69 1.00 -24.66
N VAL A 194 19.38 0.85 -24.53
CA VAL A 194 18.75 -0.39 -24.07
C VAL A 194 18.92 -1.51 -25.10
N LEU A 195 18.70 -1.22 -26.39
CA LEU A 195 18.89 -2.19 -27.46
C LEU A 195 20.35 -2.67 -27.56
N ASP A 196 21.32 -1.78 -27.40
CA ASP A 196 22.74 -2.14 -27.37
C ASP A 196 23.09 -2.98 -26.12
N ALA A 197 22.49 -2.67 -24.95
CA ALA A 197 22.64 -3.48 -23.74
C ALA A 197 22.06 -4.90 -23.92
N ILE A 198 20.86 -5.02 -24.48
CA ILE A 198 20.24 -6.33 -24.81
C ILE A 198 21.12 -7.10 -25.80
N LYS A 199 21.65 -6.43 -26.83
CA LYS A 199 22.57 -7.05 -27.80
C LYS A 199 23.80 -7.62 -27.11
N LEU A 200 24.46 -6.83 -26.27
CA LEU A 200 25.65 -7.25 -25.53
C LEU A 200 25.35 -8.46 -24.63
N LEU A 201 24.22 -8.45 -23.94
CA LEU A 201 23.78 -9.54 -23.08
C LEU A 201 23.58 -10.86 -23.83
N VAL A 202 22.92 -10.80 -24.99
CA VAL A 202 22.68 -11.98 -25.81
C VAL A 202 23.98 -12.50 -26.43
N LEU A 203 24.88 -11.62 -26.87
CA LEU A 203 26.16 -12.03 -27.47
C LEU A 203 27.16 -12.61 -26.47
N GLN A 204 27.17 -12.12 -25.23
CA GLN A 204 28.19 -12.49 -24.25
C GLN A 204 27.89 -13.80 -23.49
N LYS A 205 26.69 -14.39 -23.62
CA LYS A 205 26.32 -15.61 -22.90
C LYS A 205 25.94 -16.76 -23.83
N PRO A 206 26.77 -17.81 -23.93
CA PRO A 206 26.41 -18.99 -24.70
C PRO A 206 25.12 -19.60 -24.11
N GLY A 207 24.14 -19.88 -24.98
CA GLY A 207 22.85 -20.46 -24.61
C GLY A 207 21.68 -19.47 -24.52
N ARG A 208 21.91 -18.15 -24.59
CA ARG A 208 20.80 -17.19 -24.70
C ARG A 208 20.25 -17.16 -26.12
N ASN A 209 18.96 -17.45 -26.24
CA ASN A 209 18.28 -17.45 -27.52
C ASN A 209 17.69 -16.06 -27.81
N PRO A 210 18.11 -15.35 -28.88
CA PRO A 210 17.51 -14.09 -29.30
C PRO A 210 15.98 -14.15 -29.45
N SER A 211 15.41 -15.34 -29.71
CA SER A 211 13.97 -15.52 -29.93
C SER A 211 13.11 -15.04 -28.76
N GLN A 212 13.55 -15.14 -27.50
CA GLN A 212 12.75 -14.68 -26.36
C GLN A 212 12.61 -13.15 -26.39
N TRP A 213 13.70 -12.42 -26.64
CA TRP A 213 13.68 -10.96 -26.80
C TRP A 213 12.89 -10.52 -28.03
N ILE A 214 12.97 -11.28 -29.13
CA ILE A 214 12.19 -11.02 -30.35
C ILE A 214 10.69 -11.19 -30.09
N LYS A 215 10.27 -12.21 -29.34
CA LYS A 215 8.87 -12.40 -28.93
C LYS A 215 8.35 -11.22 -28.11
N LEU A 216 9.21 -10.65 -27.27
CA LEU A 216 8.95 -9.46 -26.48
C LEU A 216 9.00 -8.15 -27.29
N GLY A 217 9.13 -8.22 -28.61
CA GLY A 217 9.10 -7.07 -29.52
C GLY A 217 10.46 -6.44 -29.85
N VAL A 218 11.58 -6.98 -29.35
CA VAL A 218 12.91 -6.46 -29.71
C VAL A 218 13.20 -6.74 -31.17
N ASN A 219 13.52 -5.69 -31.93
CA ASN A 219 13.75 -5.80 -33.37
C ASN A 219 14.86 -6.83 -33.68
N PRO A 220 14.59 -7.88 -34.50
CA PRO A 220 15.58 -8.91 -34.84
C PRO A 220 16.87 -8.37 -35.46
N HIS A 221 16.83 -7.20 -36.10
CA HIS A 221 18.00 -6.55 -36.68
C HIS A 221 19.04 -6.14 -35.62
N VAL A 222 18.63 -5.94 -34.36
CA VAL A 222 19.55 -5.66 -33.24
C VAL A 222 20.59 -6.77 -33.09
N PHE A 223 20.18 -8.03 -33.29
CA PHE A 223 21.03 -9.21 -33.13
C PHE A 223 21.84 -9.59 -34.38
N ARG A 224 21.58 -8.95 -35.53
CA ARG A 224 22.45 -9.18 -36.70
C ARG A 224 23.83 -8.66 -36.36
N ALA A 225 24.83 -9.53 -36.50
CA ALA A 225 26.22 -9.12 -36.42
C ALA A 225 26.40 -7.99 -37.44
N ALA A 226 26.82 -6.81 -36.97
CA ALA A 226 27.58 -5.94 -37.86
C ALA A 226 28.75 -6.82 -38.34
N GLY A 227 29.05 -6.82 -39.64
CA GLY A 227 30.14 -7.62 -40.20
C GLY A 227 31.43 -7.53 -39.38
N PRO A 228 32.38 -8.47 -39.53
CA PRO A 228 33.53 -8.65 -38.64
C PRO A 228 34.11 -7.31 -38.18
N ILE A 229 33.90 -7.00 -36.89
CA ILE A 229 34.45 -5.81 -36.26
C ILE A 229 35.95 -5.98 -36.33
N THR A 230 36.58 -5.27 -37.28
CA THR A 230 38.02 -5.20 -37.37
C THR A 230 38.45 -4.39 -36.16
N ILE A 231 38.90 -5.07 -35.11
CA ILE A 231 39.53 -4.42 -33.96
C ILE A 231 40.78 -3.76 -34.52
N ALA A 232 40.70 -2.47 -34.82
CA ALA A 232 41.84 -1.68 -35.22
C ALA A 232 42.83 -1.71 -34.05
N THR A 233 43.90 -2.49 -34.19
CA THR A 233 45.08 -2.38 -33.36
C THR A 233 45.65 -0.98 -33.58
N GLY A 234 45.27 -0.05 -32.70
CA GLY A 234 45.85 1.29 -32.66
C GLY A 234 47.36 1.21 -32.40
N PRO A 235 48.16 2.13 -32.97
CA PRO A 235 49.61 2.15 -32.80
C PRO A 235 49.98 2.48 -31.34
N PRO A 236 51.17 2.07 -30.89
CA PRO A 236 51.59 2.21 -29.50
C PRO A 236 51.69 3.67 -29.07
N LEU A 237 51.11 3.95 -27.91
CA LEU A 237 51.06 5.25 -27.25
C LEU A 237 52.49 5.75 -26.94
N SER A 238 52.97 6.73 -27.72
CA SER A 238 54.19 7.48 -27.40
C SER A 238 53.80 8.78 -26.69
N GLN A 239 54.57 9.08 -25.65
CA GLN A 239 54.45 10.19 -24.70
C GLN A 239 54.02 11.52 -25.34
N ILE A 240 52.93 12.10 -24.84
CA ILE A 240 52.60 13.52 -25.04
C ILE A 240 52.63 14.20 -23.68
N THR A 241 53.61 15.07 -23.51
CA THR A 241 53.78 16.02 -22.41
C THR A 241 52.71 17.10 -22.48
N ALA A 242 51.98 17.28 -21.37
CA ALA A 242 50.98 18.33 -21.22
C ALA A 242 51.66 19.71 -21.05
N ARG A 243 51.29 20.65 -21.92
CA ARG A 243 51.61 22.08 -21.80
C ARG A 243 50.30 22.84 -21.52
N ALA A 244 50.22 23.44 -20.34
CA ALA A 244 49.10 24.29 -19.93
C ALA A 244 49.11 25.63 -20.68
N PRO A 245 47.94 26.19 -21.05
CA PRO A 245 47.81 27.61 -21.33
C PRO A 245 47.20 28.36 -20.15
N LYS A 246 47.85 29.49 -19.82
CA LYS A 246 47.35 30.59 -18.99
C LYS A 246 46.34 31.40 -19.81
N THR A 247 45.25 31.82 -19.19
CA THR A 247 44.46 32.98 -19.64
C THR A 247 43.97 33.79 -18.45
N SER A 248 44.32 35.08 -18.49
CA SER A 248 43.88 36.25 -17.73
C SER A 248 42.37 36.53 -17.92
N VAL A 249 41.59 36.86 -16.88
CA VAL A 249 41.29 38.20 -16.29
C VAL A 249 40.71 39.22 -17.28
N GLU A 250 39.43 39.53 -17.08
CA GLU A 250 38.67 40.80 -17.22
C GLU A 250 37.25 40.46 -16.71
N ASP A 251 36.78 40.84 -15.52
CA ASP A 251 36.45 42.17 -14.96
C ASP A 251 35.37 42.92 -15.76
N GLU A 252 34.09 42.74 -15.39
CA GLU A 252 33.10 43.82 -15.41
C GLU A 252 32.08 43.64 -14.27
N SER A 253 31.82 44.77 -13.62
CA SER A 253 31.12 44.97 -12.36
C SER A 253 29.58 45.09 -12.51
N PRO A 254 28.83 45.09 -11.38
CA PRO A 254 27.39 44.81 -11.32
C PRO A 254 26.52 46.05 -11.12
N SER A 255 25.20 45.93 -11.30
CA SER A 255 24.12 46.75 -10.69
C SER A 255 22.73 46.25 -11.13
N PRO A 256 21.61 46.62 -10.45
CA PRO A 256 21.46 46.76 -9.01
C PRO A 256 20.15 46.13 -8.47
N ILE A 257 20.15 46.05 -7.15
CA ILE A 257 19.06 45.71 -6.22
C ILE A 257 17.92 46.73 -6.36
N THR A 258 16.67 46.26 -6.36
CA THR A 258 15.49 47.07 -6.05
C THR A 258 14.90 46.65 -4.71
N ASP A 259 15.00 47.58 -3.77
CA ASP A 259 14.24 47.70 -2.53
C ASP A 259 12.73 47.70 -2.78
N ILE A 260 11.96 47.00 -1.95
CA ILE A 260 10.55 47.32 -1.72
C ILE A 260 10.36 47.55 -0.22
N SER A 261 9.92 48.78 0.07
CA SER A 261 9.74 49.36 1.38
C SER A 261 8.53 48.84 2.14
N LEU A 262 8.72 48.80 3.47
CA LEU A 262 7.74 48.83 4.55
C LEU A 262 6.76 50.01 4.45
N ILE A 263 5.47 49.81 4.77
CA ILE A 263 4.57 50.77 5.45
C ILE A 263 3.48 49.97 6.25
N PRO A 264 2.93 50.51 7.36
CA PRO A 264 2.62 49.73 8.56
C PRO A 264 1.14 49.77 9.03
N ALA A 265 0.93 49.04 10.13
CA ALA A 265 0.16 49.37 11.33
C ALA A 265 -1.38 49.49 11.32
N GLN A 266 -1.94 48.76 12.29
CA GLN A 266 -3.02 49.12 13.22
C GLN A 266 -4.47 49.08 12.72
N ASN A 267 -5.22 48.11 13.26
CA ASN A 267 -6.56 48.37 13.77
C ASN A 267 -6.79 47.58 15.07
N THR A 268 -7.00 48.35 16.12
CA THR A 268 -7.40 47.97 17.48
C THR A 268 -8.94 48.08 17.58
N ILE A 269 -9.52 47.60 18.71
CA ILE A 269 -10.87 47.82 19.27
C ILE A 269 -11.81 46.58 19.16
N PRO A 270 -12.61 46.22 20.19
CA PRO A 270 -12.36 46.19 21.63
C PRO A 270 -12.78 44.85 22.27
N ALA A 271 -12.38 44.66 23.53
CA ALA A 271 -12.92 43.64 24.41
C ALA A 271 -14.37 43.93 24.79
N THR A 272 -15.24 42.91 24.68
CA THR A 272 -16.46 42.80 25.48
C THR A 272 -16.47 41.45 26.17
N ASP A 273 -16.32 41.57 27.47
CA ASP A 273 -16.49 40.60 28.54
C ASP A 273 -17.96 40.20 28.66
N HIS A 274 -18.26 38.91 28.46
CA HIS A 274 -19.42 38.24 29.05
C HIS A 274 -19.09 36.76 29.22
N GLY A 275 -18.76 36.40 30.46
CA GLY A 275 -18.59 35.04 30.90
C GLY A 275 -19.87 34.22 30.77
N LEU A 276 -19.74 33.06 30.14
CA LEU A 276 -20.55 31.87 30.40
C LEU A 276 -19.59 30.68 30.36
N SER A 277 -19.43 30.06 31.53
CA SER A 277 -18.64 28.85 31.76
C SER A 277 -19.18 27.71 30.88
N PRO A 278 -18.41 27.17 29.92
CA PRO A 278 -18.76 25.90 29.30
C PRO A 278 -18.46 24.81 30.32
N ALA A 279 -19.50 24.13 30.79
CA ALA A 279 -19.33 22.86 31.47
C ALA A 279 -18.46 21.97 30.58
N ALA A 280 -17.31 21.56 31.11
CA ALA A 280 -16.38 20.67 30.43
C ALA A 280 -17.16 19.44 29.95
N MET A 281 -17.33 19.31 28.63
CA MET A 281 -17.64 18.03 28.02
C MET A 281 -16.50 17.10 28.41
N GLU A 282 -16.78 16.21 29.35
CA GLU A 282 -15.94 15.10 29.74
C GLU A 282 -15.60 14.34 28.45
N THR A 283 -14.36 14.52 27.98
CA THR A 283 -13.85 13.85 26.79
C THR A 283 -14.03 12.36 26.98
N ALA A 284 -14.79 11.73 26.08
CA ALA A 284 -15.05 10.30 26.11
C ALA A 284 -13.74 9.53 26.35
N PRO A 285 -13.74 8.51 27.22
CA PRO A 285 -12.53 7.77 27.56
C PRO A 285 -11.90 7.20 26.28
N ALA A 286 -10.64 7.57 26.03
CA ALA A 286 -9.88 7.05 24.90
C ALA A 286 -9.87 5.53 24.96
N VAL A 287 -10.22 4.88 23.84
CA VAL A 287 -10.20 3.42 23.78
C VAL A 287 -8.77 2.93 23.94
N PRO A 288 -8.53 1.91 24.80
CA PRO A 288 -7.20 1.38 25.03
C PRO A 288 -6.55 1.00 23.70
N GLU A 289 -5.34 1.49 23.45
CA GLU A 289 -4.59 1.26 22.21
C GLU A 289 -4.45 -0.24 21.88
N ASN A 290 -4.38 -1.08 22.92
CA ASN A 290 -4.34 -2.53 22.81
C ASN A 290 -5.56 -3.14 22.09
N ASP A 291 -6.73 -2.50 22.16
CA ASP A 291 -7.94 -3.04 21.54
C ASP A 291 -7.93 -2.91 20.01
N ARG A 292 -7.46 -1.76 19.51
CA ARG A 292 -7.27 -1.50 18.07
C ARG A 292 -6.25 -2.48 17.49
N VAL A 293 -5.15 -2.71 18.22
CA VAL A 293 -4.07 -3.62 17.79
C VAL A 293 -4.58 -5.04 17.52
N VAL A 294 -5.49 -5.55 18.34
CA VAL A 294 -5.96 -6.94 18.21
C VAL A 294 -6.90 -7.11 17.03
N VAL A 295 -7.82 -6.18 16.79
CA VAL A 295 -8.71 -6.24 15.62
C VAL A 295 -7.90 -6.08 14.34
N SER A 296 -6.96 -5.13 14.30
CA SER A 296 -6.05 -4.94 13.18
C SER A 296 -5.18 -6.18 12.91
N LEU A 297 -4.81 -6.94 13.95
CA LEU A 297 -4.13 -8.23 13.78
C LEU A 297 -5.04 -9.25 13.06
N VAL A 298 -6.28 -9.44 13.51
CA VAL A 298 -7.23 -10.37 12.87
C VAL A 298 -7.47 -9.97 11.42
N ALA A 299 -7.72 -8.68 11.17
CA ALA A 299 -7.90 -8.14 9.83
C ALA A 299 -6.71 -8.46 8.91
N LYS A 300 -5.47 -8.23 9.35
CA LYS A 300 -4.26 -8.53 8.58
C LYS A 300 -4.15 -10.01 8.23
N VAL A 301 -4.46 -10.90 9.18
CA VAL A 301 -4.43 -12.35 8.94
C VAL A 301 -5.50 -12.75 7.92
N VAL A 302 -6.73 -12.25 8.06
CA VAL A 302 -7.84 -12.60 7.16
C VAL A 302 -7.61 -12.08 5.74
N VAL A 303 -7.19 -10.82 5.59
CA VAL A 303 -6.82 -10.23 4.30
C VAL A 303 -5.68 -11.02 3.65
N SER A 304 -4.65 -11.41 4.41
CA SER A 304 -3.56 -12.24 3.91
C SER A 304 -4.05 -13.63 3.48
N ALA A 305 -4.96 -14.24 4.23
CA ALA A 305 -5.53 -15.55 3.90
C ALA A 305 -6.36 -15.49 2.60
N LEU A 306 -7.16 -14.44 2.40
CA LEU A 306 -7.94 -14.21 1.19
C LEU A 306 -7.04 -13.93 -0.02
N SER A 307 -6.04 -13.06 0.14
CA SER A 307 -5.05 -12.77 -0.90
C SER A 307 -4.30 -14.04 -1.32
N ALA A 308 -3.94 -14.91 -0.37
CA ALA A 308 -3.30 -16.20 -0.66
C ALA A 308 -4.21 -17.21 -1.40
N LEU A 309 -5.52 -16.96 -1.41
CA LEU A 309 -6.51 -17.69 -2.21
C LEU A 309 -6.81 -17.01 -3.56
N GLY A 310 -6.16 -15.88 -3.86
CA GLY A 310 -6.33 -15.12 -5.10
C GLY A 310 -7.52 -14.15 -5.07
N PHE A 311 -7.97 -13.75 -3.89
CA PHE A 311 -9.08 -12.81 -3.74
C PHE A 311 -8.59 -11.43 -3.30
N ASP A 312 -9.07 -10.40 -4.00
CA ASP A 312 -9.11 -9.05 -3.46
C ASP A 312 -10.21 -8.95 -2.40
N SER A 313 -10.03 -8.05 -1.44
CA SER A 313 -11.00 -7.87 -0.37
C SER A 313 -10.91 -6.48 0.24
N ALA A 314 -12.00 -6.03 0.86
CA ALA A 314 -12.08 -4.75 1.55
C ALA A 314 -12.86 -4.91 2.86
N ILE A 315 -12.35 -4.36 3.95
CA ILE A 315 -13.00 -4.36 5.26
C ILE A 315 -14.16 -3.35 5.23
N PHE A 316 -15.29 -3.74 5.79
CA PHE A 316 -16.44 -2.86 5.99
C PHE A 316 -16.95 -2.96 7.44
N GLY A 317 -18.14 -2.41 7.72
CA GLY A 317 -18.80 -2.55 9.01
C GLY A 317 -18.05 -1.85 10.15
N SER A 318 -18.17 -2.42 11.35
CA SER A 318 -17.66 -1.78 12.59
C SER A 318 -16.14 -1.61 12.59
N THR A 319 -15.41 -2.58 12.03
CA THR A 319 -13.94 -2.50 11.93
C THR A 319 -13.52 -1.38 10.98
N ALA A 320 -14.21 -1.21 9.85
CA ALA A 320 -13.94 -0.09 8.95
C ALA A 320 -14.24 1.26 9.64
N CYS A 321 -15.30 1.36 10.45
CA CYS A 321 -15.59 2.58 11.22
C CYS A 321 -14.41 2.95 12.10
N GLN A 322 -13.85 1.97 12.83
CA GLN A 322 -12.70 2.18 13.69
C GLN A 322 -11.45 2.64 12.91
N LEU A 323 -11.22 2.08 11.73
CA LEU A 323 -10.11 2.46 10.83
C LEU A 323 -10.27 3.87 10.25
N TYR A 324 -11.49 4.40 10.19
CA TYR A 324 -11.75 5.78 9.80
C TYR A 324 -11.69 6.78 10.96
N GLY A 325 -11.63 6.31 12.21
CA GLY A 325 -11.48 7.16 13.38
C GLY A 325 -12.59 7.03 14.43
N ASN A 326 -13.59 6.17 14.21
CA ASN A 326 -14.57 5.84 15.25
C ASN A 326 -13.86 5.18 16.43
N ASN A 327 -14.21 5.56 17.66
CA ASN A 327 -13.48 5.10 18.83
C ASN A 327 -13.91 3.69 19.26
N ARG A 328 -15.10 3.23 18.90
CA ARG A 328 -15.66 1.97 19.36
C ARG A 328 -14.81 0.76 18.94
N THR A 329 -14.58 -0.16 19.88
CA THR A 329 -13.97 -1.46 19.59
C THR A 329 -14.98 -2.38 18.89
N PRO A 330 -14.68 -2.88 17.67
CA PRO A 330 -15.56 -3.82 16.97
C PRO A 330 -15.48 -5.22 17.61
N GLY A 331 -16.60 -5.94 17.61
CA GLY A 331 -16.70 -7.31 18.15
C GLY A 331 -16.57 -8.41 17.09
N ASP A 332 -16.53 -8.03 15.82
CA ASP A 332 -16.45 -8.89 14.65
C ASP A 332 -15.71 -8.19 13.50
N LEU A 333 -15.26 -8.99 12.54
CA LEU A 333 -14.63 -8.54 11.32
C LEU A 333 -15.56 -8.82 10.12
N ASP A 334 -16.08 -7.75 9.55
CA ASP A 334 -16.84 -7.75 8.31
C ASP A 334 -15.91 -7.52 7.11
N ILE A 335 -15.88 -8.45 6.15
CA ILE A 335 -15.04 -8.35 4.96
C ILE A 335 -15.81 -8.64 3.67
N LEU A 336 -15.73 -7.71 2.73
CA LEU A 336 -16.24 -7.83 1.37
C LEU A 336 -15.16 -8.49 0.51
N VAL A 337 -15.46 -9.66 -0.06
CA VAL A 337 -14.55 -10.40 -0.93
C VAL A 337 -14.92 -10.13 -2.38
N LEU A 338 -13.92 -9.80 -3.20
CA LEU A 338 -14.08 -9.41 -4.60
C LEU A 338 -13.52 -10.53 -5.49
N PRO A 339 -14.32 -11.55 -5.85
CA PRO A 339 -13.84 -12.64 -6.66
C PRO A 339 -13.68 -12.26 -8.14
N PRO A 340 -12.71 -12.87 -8.86
CA PRO A 340 -12.55 -12.64 -10.30
C PRO A 340 -13.75 -13.16 -11.07
N GLU A 341 -14.12 -12.51 -12.17
CA GLU A 341 -15.22 -12.99 -13.01
C GLU A 341 -14.74 -13.98 -14.10
N PRO A 342 -15.47 -15.09 -14.35
CA PRO A 342 -16.67 -15.54 -13.63
C PRO A 342 -16.31 -16.30 -12.32
N PHE A 343 -17.12 -16.08 -11.28
CA PHE A 343 -17.03 -16.82 -10.02
C PHE A 343 -18.37 -17.48 -9.68
N HIS A 344 -18.36 -18.79 -9.48
CA HIS A 344 -19.58 -19.59 -9.27
C HIS A 344 -19.69 -20.17 -7.86
N GLN A 345 -18.73 -19.89 -6.99
CA GLN A 345 -18.74 -20.36 -5.61
C GLN A 345 -19.41 -19.32 -4.70
N ASP A 346 -19.92 -19.77 -3.56
CA ASP A 346 -20.53 -18.89 -2.57
C ASP A 346 -19.56 -18.55 -1.42
N GLN A 347 -20.05 -17.75 -0.46
CA GLN A 347 -19.30 -17.39 0.74
C GLN A 347 -18.93 -18.60 1.60
N GLU A 348 -19.72 -19.68 1.60
CA GLU A 348 -19.44 -20.87 2.42
C GLU A 348 -18.24 -21.64 1.87
N TRP A 349 -18.13 -21.73 0.55
CA TRP A 349 -16.94 -22.28 -0.09
C TRP A 349 -15.67 -21.50 0.29
N ILE A 350 -15.71 -20.16 0.28
CA ILE A 350 -14.56 -19.32 0.66
C ILE A 350 -14.17 -19.57 2.11
N LYS A 351 -15.12 -19.56 3.04
CA LYS A 351 -14.88 -19.88 4.46
C LYS A 351 -14.23 -21.25 4.63
N GLN A 352 -14.68 -22.25 3.86
CA GLN A 352 -14.12 -23.59 3.89
C GLN A 352 -12.67 -23.61 3.38
N GLN A 353 -12.35 -22.86 2.31
CA GLN A 353 -10.97 -22.75 1.82
C GLN A 353 -10.03 -22.12 2.86
N ILE A 354 -10.48 -21.08 3.56
CA ILE A 354 -9.69 -20.44 4.63
C ILE A 354 -9.38 -21.45 5.74
N VAL A 355 -10.38 -22.19 6.23
CA VAL A 355 -10.18 -23.21 7.27
C VAL A 355 -9.29 -24.34 6.80
N ASN A 356 -9.49 -24.85 5.57
CA ASN A 356 -8.67 -25.92 5.01
C ASN A 356 -7.20 -25.51 4.92
N ARG A 357 -6.93 -24.26 4.55
CA ARG A 357 -5.57 -23.75 4.39
C ARG A 357 -4.90 -23.39 5.72
N TYR A 358 -5.68 -22.93 6.71
CA TYR A 358 -5.18 -22.42 7.98
C TYR A 358 -5.93 -23.00 9.21
N PRO A 359 -5.99 -24.34 9.39
CA PRO A 359 -6.84 -24.97 10.41
C PRO A 359 -6.42 -24.66 11.86
N ALA A 360 -5.15 -24.30 12.07
CA ALA A 360 -4.65 -23.86 13.37
C ALA A 360 -5.28 -22.54 13.84
N HIS A 361 -5.63 -21.66 12.90
CA HIS A 361 -6.11 -20.30 13.18
C HIS A 361 -7.62 -20.16 13.02
N PHE A 362 -8.24 -20.90 12.11
CA PHE A 362 -9.66 -20.72 11.78
C PHE A 362 -10.50 -21.94 12.13
N THR A 363 -11.77 -21.69 12.45
CA THR A 363 -12.78 -22.74 12.65
C THR A 363 -14.12 -22.31 12.05
N LEU A 364 -14.89 -23.29 11.59
CA LEU A 364 -16.28 -23.10 11.18
C LEU A 364 -17.21 -23.71 12.23
N ARG A 365 -18.27 -22.97 12.58
CA ARG A 365 -19.34 -23.45 13.46
C ARG A 365 -20.70 -23.36 12.77
N PRO A 366 -21.64 -24.29 13.04
CA PRO A 366 -23.01 -24.15 12.57
C PRO A 366 -23.64 -22.84 13.04
N GLY A 367 -24.49 -22.23 12.20
CA GLY A 367 -25.31 -21.09 12.59
C GLY A 367 -26.26 -21.41 13.75
N LYS A 368 -26.60 -20.40 14.55
CA LYS A 368 -27.50 -20.58 15.72
C LYS A 368 -28.97 -20.66 15.33
N THR A 369 -29.35 -20.12 14.17
CA THR A 369 -30.73 -20.14 13.71
C THR A 369 -31.12 -21.58 13.34
N PRO A 370 -32.24 -22.12 13.88
CA PRO A 370 -32.72 -23.44 13.51
C PRO A 370 -32.89 -23.56 11.99
N GLY A 371 -32.30 -24.60 11.39
CA GLY A 371 -32.34 -24.82 9.93
C GLY A 371 -31.38 -23.96 9.10
N ALA A 372 -30.54 -23.12 9.71
CA ALA A 372 -29.50 -22.40 8.99
C ALA A 372 -28.53 -23.37 8.31
N THR A 373 -28.33 -23.18 7.01
CA THR A 373 -27.36 -23.93 6.20
C THR A 373 -25.96 -23.31 6.23
N TYR A 374 -25.86 -22.05 6.66
CA TYR A 374 -24.60 -21.32 6.72
C TYR A 374 -23.75 -21.68 7.94
N ARG A 375 -22.44 -21.51 7.82
CA ARG A 375 -21.48 -21.63 8.92
C ARG A 375 -20.85 -20.27 9.24
N VAL A 376 -20.54 -20.10 10.51
CA VAL A 376 -19.87 -18.90 11.04
C VAL A 376 -18.39 -19.18 11.12
N LEU A 377 -17.58 -18.32 10.49
CA LEU A 377 -16.13 -18.39 10.53
C LEU A 377 -15.62 -17.67 11.78
N PHE A 378 -14.70 -18.31 12.51
CA PHE A 378 -14.05 -17.73 13.68
C PHE A 378 -12.53 -17.79 13.52
N TYR A 379 -11.85 -16.71 13.88
CA TYR A 379 -10.41 -16.68 14.13
C TYR A 379 -10.11 -16.95 15.60
N LYS A 380 -9.15 -17.82 15.88
CA LYS A 380 -8.72 -18.20 17.24
C LYS A 380 -7.47 -17.42 17.64
N PHE A 381 -7.54 -16.71 18.76
CA PHE A 381 -6.35 -16.08 19.34
C PHE A 381 -5.45 -17.11 20.02
N GLY A 382 -4.14 -17.05 19.78
CA GLY A 382 -3.17 -17.91 20.47
C GLY A 382 -3.12 -17.65 21.98
N TYR A 383 -2.79 -18.68 22.77
CA TYR A 383 -2.55 -18.57 24.22
C TYR A 383 -1.29 -17.73 24.45
N GLY A 384 -1.44 -16.44 24.75
CA GLY A 384 -0.31 -15.51 24.93
C GLY A 384 -0.52 -14.15 24.27
N ILE A 385 -1.52 -14.01 23.40
CA ILE A 385 -1.92 -12.71 22.85
C ILE A 385 -2.87 -12.05 23.86
N PRO A 386 -2.57 -10.86 24.41
CA PRO A 386 -3.57 -10.10 25.15
C PRO A 386 -4.78 -9.86 24.25
N VAL A 387 -5.99 -10.17 24.71
CA VAL A 387 -7.23 -9.94 23.92
C VAL A 387 -8.11 -8.94 24.66
N PRO A 388 -8.80 -8.05 23.92
CA PRO A 388 -9.80 -7.15 24.46
C PRO A 388 -10.86 -7.88 25.28
N SER A 389 -11.48 -7.17 26.22
CA SER A 389 -12.57 -7.69 27.05
C SER A 389 -13.72 -8.24 26.20
N VAL A 390 -14.00 -7.61 25.05
CA VAL A 390 -15.02 -8.07 24.08
C VAL A 390 -14.75 -9.47 23.53
N PHE A 391 -13.49 -9.94 23.57
CA PHE A 391 -13.08 -11.28 23.13
C PHE A 391 -12.62 -12.20 24.28
N ALA A 392 -12.59 -11.72 25.52
CA ALA A 392 -11.93 -12.42 26.63
C ALA A 392 -12.52 -13.80 26.94
N GLY A 393 -13.84 -13.96 26.81
CA GLY A 393 -14.52 -15.22 27.14
C GLY A 393 -14.17 -16.37 26.19
N ALA A 394 -14.29 -16.14 24.87
CA ALA A 394 -14.08 -17.18 23.86
C ALA A 394 -12.66 -17.19 23.28
N ARG A 395 -11.89 -16.10 23.44
CA ARG A 395 -10.62 -15.86 22.73
C ARG A 395 -10.73 -16.14 21.24
N GLU A 396 -11.82 -15.67 20.64
CA GLU A 396 -12.10 -15.80 19.22
C GLU A 396 -12.75 -14.53 18.68
N CYS A 397 -12.51 -14.24 17.40
CA CYS A 397 -13.16 -13.15 16.66
C CYS A 397 -14.03 -13.76 15.55
N LYS A 398 -15.29 -13.32 15.46
CA LYS A 398 -16.20 -13.72 14.37
C LYS A 398 -15.81 -12.99 13.09
N ILE A 399 -15.85 -13.70 11.97
CA ILE A 399 -15.55 -13.15 10.65
C ILE A 399 -16.76 -13.37 9.74
N ASP A 400 -17.32 -12.28 9.23
CA ASP A 400 -18.39 -12.29 8.25
C ASP A 400 -17.81 -12.00 6.87
N ILE A 401 -17.84 -13.02 6.01
CA ILE A 401 -17.42 -12.92 4.60
C ILE A 401 -18.66 -12.69 3.77
N LEU A 402 -18.70 -11.55 3.08
CA LEU A 402 -19.76 -11.20 2.14
C LEU A 402 -19.21 -11.05 0.72
N LEU A 403 -20.08 -11.30 -0.25
CA LEU A 403 -19.82 -11.10 -1.68
C LEU A 403 -20.63 -9.89 -2.18
N PRO A 404 -20.22 -9.22 -3.28
CA PRO A 404 -20.99 -8.16 -3.91
C PRO A 404 -22.44 -8.59 -4.20
N GLY A 405 -23.37 -7.67 -4.00
CA GLY A 405 -24.82 -7.89 -4.11
C GLY A 405 -25.48 -8.45 -2.84
N ILE A 406 -24.72 -9.00 -1.89
CA ILE A 406 -25.27 -9.38 -0.58
C ILE A 406 -25.39 -8.12 0.28
N MET A 407 -26.58 -7.88 0.84
CA MET A 407 -26.93 -6.63 1.55
C MET A 407 -26.70 -5.37 0.68
N ASP A 408 -26.96 -5.49 -0.62
CA ASP A 408 -26.76 -4.40 -1.60
C ASP A 408 -25.32 -3.86 -1.65
N LEU A 409 -24.34 -4.62 -1.15
CA LEU A 409 -22.94 -4.21 -1.18
C LEU A 409 -22.45 -4.09 -2.63
N PRO A 410 -21.70 -3.02 -2.94
CA PRO A 410 -21.29 -2.76 -4.31
C PRO A 410 -20.20 -3.71 -4.77
N ARG A 411 -20.11 -3.89 -6.08
CA ARG A 411 -18.95 -4.54 -6.70
C ARG A 411 -17.84 -3.50 -6.84
N LEU A 412 -16.88 -3.57 -5.93
CA LEU A 412 -15.69 -2.74 -5.99
C LEU A 412 -14.66 -3.34 -6.96
N SER A 413 -13.93 -2.48 -7.66
CA SER A 413 -12.68 -2.85 -8.32
C SER A 413 -11.51 -2.59 -7.37
N SER A 414 -10.33 -3.14 -7.67
CA SER A 414 -9.13 -2.96 -6.84
C SER A 414 -8.72 -1.49 -6.72
N SER A 415 -9.06 -0.64 -7.69
CA SER A 415 -8.81 0.82 -7.65
C SER A 415 -9.80 1.59 -6.78
N ASP A 416 -10.92 0.98 -6.38
CA ASP A 416 -11.90 1.58 -5.46
C ASP A 416 -11.55 1.31 -4.00
N ILE A 417 -10.63 0.38 -3.72
CA ILE A 417 -10.22 0.02 -2.36
C ILE A 417 -9.38 1.15 -1.75
N VAL A 418 -9.79 1.63 -0.58
CA VAL A 418 -9.05 2.62 0.20
C VAL A 418 -8.15 1.91 1.19
N TRP A 419 -6.89 2.33 1.29
CA TRP A 419 -5.94 1.74 2.24
C TRP A 419 -5.82 2.60 3.50
N ARG A 420 -6.08 2.01 4.67
CA ARG A 420 -5.90 2.63 6.00
C ARG A 420 -5.11 1.69 6.88
N GLU A 421 -4.04 2.17 7.52
CA GLU A 421 -3.18 1.35 8.40
C GLU A 421 -2.69 0.03 7.75
N ASN A 422 -2.40 0.06 6.45
CA ASN A 422 -2.05 -1.11 5.63
C ASN A 422 -3.13 -2.20 5.56
N LEU A 423 -4.39 -1.81 5.70
CA LEU A 423 -5.56 -2.67 5.51
C LEU A 423 -6.43 -2.11 4.38
N PRO A 424 -6.99 -2.98 3.51
CA PRO A 424 -7.94 -2.58 2.51
C PRO A 424 -9.30 -2.33 3.16
N VAL A 425 -9.90 -1.19 2.89
CA VAL A 425 -11.18 -0.74 3.47
C VAL A 425 -12.08 -0.28 2.33
N VAL A 426 -13.38 -0.49 2.46
CA VAL A 426 -14.35 0.07 1.51
C VAL A 426 -14.26 1.61 1.52
N PRO A 427 -14.61 2.29 0.41
CA PRO A 427 -14.71 3.74 0.38
C PRO A 427 -15.54 4.29 1.55
N PHE A 428 -15.13 5.44 2.08
CA PHE A 428 -15.78 6.04 3.24
C PHE A 428 -17.29 6.20 3.05
N LEU A 429 -17.72 6.68 1.89
CA LEU A 429 -19.13 6.88 1.57
C LEU A 429 -19.88 5.55 1.47
N THR A 430 -19.27 4.51 0.90
CA THR A 430 -19.83 3.15 0.90
C THR A 430 -20.09 2.67 2.33
N LEU A 431 -19.18 2.95 3.26
CA LEU A 431 -19.35 2.60 4.67
C LEU A 431 -20.50 3.38 5.33
N VAL A 432 -20.61 4.69 5.10
CA VAL A 432 -21.70 5.52 5.64
C VAL A 432 -23.06 5.01 5.15
N VAL A 433 -23.19 4.73 3.85
CA VAL A 433 -24.41 4.16 3.27
C VAL A 433 -24.76 2.82 3.92
N GLN A 434 -23.78 1.92 4.06
CA GLN A 434 -23.98 0.62 4.66
C GLN A 434 -24.47 0.74 6.12
N LYS A 435 -23.94 1.70 6.88
CA LYS A 435 -24.37 1.95 8.26
C LYS A 435 -25.76 2.56 8.36
N LEU A 436 -26.11 3.49 7.46
CA LEU A 436 -27.47 4.04 7.36
C LEU A 436 -28.50 2.96 6.99
N GLN A 437 -28.19 2.09 6.03
CA GLN A 437 -29.04 0.96 5.67
C GLN A 437 -29.23 0.01 6.86
N GLY A 438 -28.12 -0.41 7.51
CA GLY A 438 -28.19 -1.29 8.67
C GLY A 438 -28.98 -0.69 9.84
N TRP A 439 -28.85 0.62 10.08
CA TRP A 439 -29.64 1.32 11.08
C TRP A 439 -31.14 1.28 10.75
N GLY A 440 -31.52 1.60 9.51
CA GLY A 440 -32.90 1.55 9.04
C GLY A 440 -33.50 0.15 9.14
N ASP A 441 -32.78 -0.86 8.66
CA ASP A 441 -33.20 -2.27 8.70
C ASP A 441 -33.41 -2.76 10.15
N HIS A 442 -32.52 -2.37 11.07
CA HIS A 442 -32.68 -2.71 12.48
C HIS A 442 -33.84 -1.97 13.13
N LEU A 443 -34.10 -0.72 12.77
CA LEU A 443 -35.23 0.06 13.28
C LEU A 443 -36.58 -0.56 12.87
N GLU A 444 -36.66 -1.11 11.67
CA GLU A 444 -37.86 -1.76 11.11
C GLU A 444 -38.00 -3.23 11.49
N SER A 445 -36.99 -3.82 12.14
CA SER A 445 -36.99 -5.24 12.44
C SER A 445 -37.97 -5.62 13.55
N SER A 446 -38.87 -6.56 13.26
CA SER A 446 -39.73 -7.19 14.29
C SER A 446 -38.96 -8.12 15.23
N GLU A 447 -37.74 -8.51 14.87
CA GLU A 447 -36.91 -9.41 15.68
C GLU A 447 -36.18 -8.61 16.77
N SER A 448 -36.57 -8.79 18.03
CA SER A 448 -36.05 -8.00 19.16
C SER A 448 -34.51 -7.92 19.22
N HIS A 449 -33.80 -8.98 18.86
CA HIS A 449 -32.33 -8.99 18.91
C HIS A 449 -31.67 -8.18 17.78
N LYS A 450 -32.35 -8.03 16.63
CA LYS A 450 -31.93 -7.13 15.54
C LYS A 450 -32.28 -5.69 15.89
N PHE A 451 -33.51 -5.46 16.37
CA PHE A 451 -33.95 -4.14 16.82
C PHE A 451 -33.02 -3.54 17.88
N LYS A 452 -32.55 -4.34 18.85
CA LYS A 452 -31.60 -3.88 19.89
C LYS A 452 -30.26 -3.33 19.35
N LYS A 453 -29.92 -3.57 18.08
CA LYS A 453 -28.68 -3.05 17.47
C LYS A 453 -28.82 -1.63 16.92
N HIS A 454 -30.04 -1.13 16.68
CA HIS A 454 -30.24 0.19 16.09
C HIS A 454 -29.54 1.35 16.82
N PRO A 455 -29.42 1.40 18.18
CA PRO A 455 -28.72 2.50 18.84
C PRO A 455 -27.22 2.49 18.55
N ILE A 456 -26.63 1.31 18.38
CA ILE A 456 -25.21 1.15 18.07
C ILE A 456 -24.94 1.63 16.65
N ASP A 457 -25.81 1.26 15.69
CA ASP A 457 -25.65 1.73 14.32
C ASP A 457 -25.91 3.23 14.20
N ALA A 458 -26.88 3.79 14.95
CA ALA A 458 -27.09 5.23 15.03
C ALA A 458 -25.84 5.96 15.54
N GLN A 459 -25.20 5.44 16.58
CA GLN A 459 -23.96 5.99 17.12
C GLN A 459 -22.82 5.92 16.09
N ASP A 460 -22.66 4.79 15.40
CA ASP A 460 -21.65 4.64 14.35
C ASP A 460 -21.89 5.66 13.21
N VAL A 461 -23.15 5.87 12.79
CA VAL A 461 -23.51 6.87 11.78
C VAL A 461 -23.12 8.28 12.26
N VAL A 462 -23.48 8.66 13.48
CA VAL A 462 -23.16 9.99 14.03
C VAL A 462 -21.65 10.21 14.09
N GLU A 463 -20.88 9.21 14.55
CA GLU A 463 -19.42 9.30 14.59
C GLU A 463 -18.77 9.33 13.21
N LEU A 464 -19.32 8.60 12.23
CA LEU A 464 -18.83 8.71 10.85
C LEU A 464 -19.13 10.09 10.27
N LEU A 465 -20.34 10.62 10.48
CA LEU A 465 -20.71 11.94 9.95
C LEU A 465 -19.85 13.06 10.56
N SER A 466 -19.47 12.97 11.84
CA SER A 466 -18.57 13.96 12.44
C SER A 466 -17.15 13.92 11.89
N LEU A 467 -16.71 12.78 11.34
CA LEU A 467 -15.42 12.66 10.67
C LEU A 467 -15.42 13.31 9.27
N LEU A 468 -16.59 13.50 8.66
CA LEU A 468 -16.72 14.01 7.29
C LEU A 468 -16.05 15.38 7.11
N GLU A 469 -16.10 16.23 8.13
CA GLU A 469 -15.48 17.57 8.12
C GLU A 469 -13.95 17.52 8.05
N SER A 470 -13.36 16.43 8.56
CA SER A 470 -11.91 16.24 8.67
C SER A 470 -11.30 15.45 7.52
N LEU A 471 -12.14 14.84 6.66
CA LEU A 471 -11.66 13.98 5.58
C LEU A 471 -11.28 14.82 4.35
N PRO A 472 -10.14 14.53 3.71
CA PRO A 472 -9.77 15.22 2.49
C PRO A 472 -10.80 14.90 1.39
N MET A 473 -11.15 15.90 0.58
CA MET A 473 -12.11 15.76 -0.53
C MET A 473 -11.79 14.61 -1.48
N THR A 474 -10.51 14.23 -1.62
CA THR A 474 -10.07 13.07 -2.41
C THR A 474 -10.58 11.73 -1.87
N SER A 475 -10.93 11.64 -0.58
CA SER A 475 -11.58 10.47 0.03
C SER A 475 -13.09 10.41 -0.24
N LEU A 476 -13.66 11.51 -0.76
CA LEU A 476 -15.08 11.64 -1.07
C LEU A 476 -15.26 11.55 -2.59
N ARG A 477 -15.19 10.32 -3.13
CA ARG A 477 -15.55 10.12 -4.55
C ARG A 477 -17.02 10.51 -4.79
N PRO A 478 -17.36 11.09 -5.95
CA PRO A 478 -18.73 11.48 -6.24
C PRO A 478 -19.68 10.28 -6.22
N TRP A 479 -20.81 10.43 -5.51
CA TRP A 479 -21.90 9.45 -5.42
C TRP A 479 -22.56 9.10 -6.76
N SER A 480 -22.24 9.84 -7.82
CA SER A 480 -22.81 9.68 -9.16
C SER A 480 -22.16 8.55 -9.98
N GLU A 481 -21.13 7.89 -9.47
CA GLU A 481 -20.52 6.73 -10.14
C GLU A 481 -21.49 5.54 -10.12
N LYS A 482 -22.20 5.35 -11.24
CA LYS A 482 -23.12 4.22 -11.46
C LYS A 482 -22.45 2.85 -11.32
N SER A 483 -21.13 2.78 -11.44
CA SER A 483 -20.35 1.56 -11.20
C SER A 483 -20.39 1.11 -9.73
N LEU A 484 -20.53 2.06 -8.79
CA LEU A 484 -20.45 1.81 -7.35
C LEU A 484 -21.80 1.64 -6.67
N MET A 485 -22.92 1.91 -7.35
CA MET A 485 -24.26 1.80 -6.77
C MET A 485 -25.16 1.09 -7.78
N SER A 486 -25.73 -0.05 -7.39
CA SER A 486 -26.60 -0.82 -8.28
C SER A 486 -27.80 0.01 -8.74
N ASP A 487 -28.35 -0.32 -9.92
CA ASP A 487 -29.60 0.32 -10.38
C ASP A 487 -30.71 0.16 -9.34
N GLN A 488 -30.75 -0.99 -8.65
CA GLN A 488 -31.66 -1.26 -7.55
C GLN A 488 -31.49 -0.26 -6.38
N PHE A 489 -30.25 0.09 -6.03
CA PHE A 489 -29.97 1.10 -5.02
C PHE A 489 -30.42 2.50 -5.47
N GLN A 490 -30.20 2.84 -6.75
CA GLN A 490 -30.67 4.10 -7.34
C GLN A 490 -32.21 4.16 -7.44
N ASP A 491 -32.86 3.02 -7.66
CA ASP A 491 -34.31 2.88 -7.69
C ASP A 491 -34.92 3.02 -6.29
N VAL A 492 -34.31 2.39 -5.27
CA VAL A 492 -34.70 2.55 -3.86
C VAL A 492 -34.56 4.01 -3.42
N ARG A 493 -33.48 4.68 -3.84
CA ARG A 493 -33.31 6.13 -3.64
C ARG A 493 -34.44 6.93 -4.28
N SER A 494 -34.84 6.58 -5.49
CA SER A 494 -35.91 7.25 -6.22
C SER A 494 -37.29 6.99 -5.62
N ALA A 495 -37.51 5.82 -5.01
CA ALA A 495 -38.78 5.40 -4.42
C ALA A 495 -38.97 5.85 -2.97
N SER A 496 -37.90 6.12 -2.21
CA SER A 496 -37.95 6.63 -0.83
C SER A 496 -37.04 7.86 -0.65
N PRO A 497 -37.34 8.97 -1.35
CA PRO A 497 -36.52 10.18 -1.31
C PRO A 497 -36.32 10.67 0.13
N THR A 498 -37.31 10.60 1.01
CA THR A 498 -37.17 11.08 2.40
C THR A 498 -36.12 10.35 3.23
N LYS A 499 -35.82 9.08 2.95
CA LYS A 499 -34.79 8.30 3.68
C LYS A 499 -33.36 8.61 3.20
N TYR A 500 -33.19 9.01 1.93
CA TYR A 500 -31.87 9.13 1.28
C TYR A 500 -31.53 10.56 0.79
N VAL A 501 -32.50 11.48 0.74
CA VAL A 501 -32.32 12.91 0.41
C VAL A 501 -31.50 13.63 1.47
N LEU A 502 -31.53 13.16 2.73
CA LEU A 502 -30.75 13.68 3.85
C LEU A 502 -29.22 13.68 3.63
N VAL A 503 -28.69 12.90 2.69
CA VAL A 503 -27.24 12.77 2.48
C VAL A 503 -26.77 13.38 1.17
N THR A 504 -27.67 13.65 0.22
CA THR A 504 -27.28 13.92 -1.18
C THR A 504 -27.63 15.32 -1.71
N GLY A 505 -28.32 16.15 -0.93
CA GLY A 505 -28.69 17.52 -1.33
C GLY A 505 -28.37 18.61 -0.30
N LEU A 506 -27.70 18.26 0.78
CA LEU A 506 -27.49 19.15 1.91
C LEU A 506 -26.19 19.94 1.77
N THR A 507 -26.29 21.25 2.02
CA THR A 507 -25.09 22.04 2.34
C THR A 507 -24.54 21.55 3.68
N PHE A 508 -23.26 21.82 3.96
CA PHE A 508 -22.61 21.45 5.22
C PHE A 508 -23.43 21.84 6.47
N GLN A 509 -24.19 22.94 6.41
CA GLN A 509 -25.05 23.40 7.50
C GLN A 509 -26.28 22.51 7.71
N ASP A 510 -26.90 22.02 6.64
CA ASP A 510 -28.08 21.18 6.75
C ASP A 510 -27.72 19.78 7.28
N GLN A 511 -26.47 19.32 7.07
CA GLN A 511 -25.96 18.05 7.62
C GLN A 511 -25.91 18.08 9.16
N LEU A 512 -25.70 19.24 9.78
CA LEU A 512 -25.69 19.43 11.23
C LEU A 512 -27.11 19.39 11.83
N ASP A 513 -28.13 19.86 11.12
CA ASP A 513 -29.53 19.83 11.59
C ASP A 513 -30.08 18.40 11.66
N VAL A 514 -29.61 17.50 10.79
CA VAL A 514 -29.93 16.06 10.83
C VAL A 514 -29.38 15.39 12.09
N VAL A 515 -28.15 15.74 12.48
CA VAL A 515 -27.57 15.27 13.75
C VAL A 515 -28.38 15.79 14.94
N GLY A 516 -28.93 17.01 14.86
CA GLY A 516 -29.86 17.57 15.83
C GLY A 516 -31.18 16.76 15.98
N VAL A 517 -31.73 16.26 14.88
CA VAL A 517 -32.94 15.40 14.89
C VAL A 517 -32.66 14.02 15.49
N ILE A 518 -31.47 13.46 15.28
CA ILE A 518 -31.05 12.17 15.85
C ILE A 518 -30.83 12.27 17.38
N GLN A 519 -30.45 13.46 17.88
CA GLN A 519 -30.18 13.68 19.31
C GLN A 519 -31.41 14.03 20.16
N THR A 520 -32.55 14.38 19.57
CA THR A 520 -33.76 14.66 20.36
C THR A 520 -34.37 13.36 20.92
N PRO A 521 -34.48 13.19 22.25
CA PRO A 521 -35.16 12.03 22.82
C PRO A 521 -36.62 12.05 22.36
N VAL A 522 -37.11 10.95 21.81
CA VAL A 522 -38.54 10.76 21.61
C VAL A 522 -39.18 10.73 22.99
N THR A 523 -39.71 11.88 23.44
CA THR A 523 -40.54 11.95 24.64
C THR A 523 -41.79 11.14 24.35
N GLY A 524 -41.83 9.92 24.86
CA GLY A 524 -42.95 9.00 24.69
C GLY A 524 -44.23 9.62 25.23
N GLY A 525 -45.15 9.98 24.32
CA GLY A 525 -46.56 10.05 24.64
C GLY A 525 -47.03 8.63 24.93
N ALA A 526 -47.39 8.37 26.20
CA ALA A 526 -48.07 7.14 26.57
C ALA A 526 -49.51 7.15 26.02
N PRO A 527 -50.08 5.98 25.67
CA PRO A 527 -51.48 5.86 25.26
C PRO A 527 -52.47 6.20 26.38
#